data_AF-A0A933IGJ7-F1
#
_entry.id   AF-A0A933IGJ7-F1
#
_cell.length_a   1.000
_cell.length_b   1.000
_cell.length_c   1.000
_cell.angle_alpha   90.00
_cell.angle_beta   90.00
_cell.angle_gamma   90.00
#
_symmetry.space_group_name_H-M   'P 1'
#
loop_
_entity.id
_entity.type
_entity.pdbx_description
1 polymer ?
#
loop_
_entity_poly.entity_id
_entity_poly.type
_entity_poly.pdbx_seq_one_letter_code
_entity_poly.pdbx_strand_id
1 'polypeptide(L)'
;MFLTVSSDKRSSGQVSTATVTLSQAAPAGGTPVTLASSHPAATVPASVLVPAGQTQATVSIATQPVAVPTPVTISAAYAGVTKQGQLEVRP
;
A
#
# COMPACT_ATOMS: atom_id res chain seq x y z
N MET A 1 5.83 -8.82 -9.09
CA MET A 1 5.04 -7.85 -8.30
C MET A 1 5.95 -6.69 -7.93
N PHE A 2 5.50 -5.46 -8.09
CA PHE A 2 6.13 -4.26 -7.56
C PHE A 2 5.03 -3.41 -6.89
N LEU A 3 5.35 -2.86 -5.72
CA LEU A 3 4.46 -1.95 -5.00
C LEU A 3 4.91 -0.54 -5.30
N THR A 4 4.08 0.24 -5.95
CA THR A 4 4.35 1.66 -6.20
C THR A 4 3.48 2.47 -5.27
N VAL A 5 4.09 3.09 -4.27
CA VAL A 5 3.39 4.03 -3.41
C VAL A 5 3.54 5.41 -4.04
N SER A 6 2.46 5.91 -4.64
CA SER A 6 2.35 7.28 -5.09
C SER A 6 2.18 8.19 -3.87
N SER A 7 3.29 8.39 -3.15
CA SER A 7 3.38 9.37 -2.09
C SER A 7 3.57 10.72 -2.74
N ASP A 8 2.47 11.41 -3.00
CA ASP A 8 2.54 12.85 -3.11
C ASP A 8 3.08 13.37 -1.77
N LYS A 9 4.12 14.20 -1.78
CA LYS A 9 4.82 14.73 -0.59
C LYS A 9 3.93 15.71 0.22
N ARG A 10 2.61 15.48 0.30
CA ARG A 10 1.67 16.32 1.04
C ARG A 10 1.47 15.76 2.44
N SER A 11 1.93 16.58 3.38
CA SER A 11 1.28 16.97 4.62
C SER A 11 0.51 15.89 5.39
N SER A 12 0.91 15.67 6.63
CA SER A 12 0.25 14.78 7.56
C SER A 12 -1.28 15.03 7.62
N GLY A 13 -2.08 13.96 7.62
CA GLY A 13 -3.55 14.04 7.66
C GLY A 13 -4.27 13.95 6.31
N GLN A 14 -3.59 13.58 5.22
CA GLN A 14 -4.20 13.31 3.91
C GLN A 14 -4.24 11.80 3.59
N VAL A 15 -5.17 11.40 2.73
CA VAL A 15 -5.28 10.01 2.24
C VAL A 15 -4.25 9.81 1.13
N SER A 16 -3.27 8.95 1.35
CA SER A 16 -2.29 8.55 0.34
C SER A 16 -2.82 7.34 -0.45
N THR A 17 -2.40 7.16 -1.69
CA THR A 17 -2.82 6.01 -2.51
C THR A 17 -1.62 5.17 -2.89
N ALA A 18 -1.69 3.88 -2.58
CA ALA A 18 -0.73 2.89 -3.02
C ALA A 18 -1.32 2.05 -4.15
N THR A 19 -0.53 1.86 -5.20
CA THR A 19 -0.88 0.99 -6.32
C THR A 19 -0.05 -0.26 -6.22
N VAL A 20 -0.72 -1.37 -5.98
CA VAL A 20 -0.12 -2.70 -5.98
C VAL A 20 -0.14 -3.21 -7.42
N THR A 21 1.03 -3.46 -8.00
CA THR A 21 1.14 -4.03 -9.34
C THR A 21 1.70 -5.44 -9.29
N LEU A 22 0.92 -6.40 -9.73
CA LEU A 22 1.30 -7.79 -9.96
C LEU A 22 2.10 -7.91 -11.25
N SER A 23 3.02 -8.88 -11.29
CA SER A 23 3.78 -9.21 -12.52
C SER A 23 2.99 -10.06 -13.51
N GLN A 24 1.90 -10.67 -13.06
CA GLN A 24 0.99 -11.45 -13.89
C GLN A 24 -0.45 -11.08 -13.54
N ALA A 25 -1.37 -11.30 -14.49
CA ALA A 25 -2.79 -11.08 -14.27
C ALA A 25 -3.29 -11.98 -13.14
N ALA A 26 -4.10 -11.43 -12.23
CA ALA A 26 -4.70 -12.21 -11.16
C ALA A 26 -5.55 -13.35 -11.75
N PRO A 27 -5.46 -14.58 -11.21
CA PRO A 27 -6.26 -15.72 -11.67
C PRO A 27 -7.77 -15.47 -11.57
N ALA A 28 -8.57 -16.32 -12.24
CA ALA A 28 -10.02 -16.34 -12.06
C ALA A 28 -10.34 -16.64 -10.58
N GLY A 29 -11.01 -15.70 -9.91
CA GLY A 29 -11.20 -15.69 -8.45
C GLY A 29 -10.57 -14.49 -7.74
N GLY A 30 -9.71 -13.75 -8.43
CA GLY A 30 -9.01 -12.61 -7.86
C GLY A 30 -7.86 -13.02 -6.94
N THR A 31 -7.00 -12.06 -6.63
CA THR A 31 -5.78 -12.25 -5.87
C THR A 31 -5.86 -11.45 -4.58
N PRO A 32 -6.01 -12.09 -3.41
CA PRO A 32 -5.93 -11.40 -2.13
C PRO A 32 -4.47 -11.03 -1.84
N VAL A 33 -4.19 -9.75 -1.74
CA VAL A 33 -2.89 -9.21 -1.33
C VAL A 33 -3.02 -8.76 0.12
N THR A 34 -2.18 -9.28 1.00
CA THR A 34 -2.09 -8.79 2.38
C THR A 34 -1.26 -7.52 2.42
N LEU A 35 -1.74 -6.50 3.12
CA LEU A 35 -0.99 -5.28 3.36
C LEU A 35 -0.73 -5.10 4.84
N ALA A 36 0.47 -4.63 5.14
CA ALA A 36 0.93 -4.31 6.49
C ALA A 36 1.61 -2.95 6.49
N SER A 37 1.33 -2.15 7.51
CA SER A 37 2.03 -0.89 7.76
C SER A 37 3.00 -1.08 8.92
N SER A 38 4.19 -0.49 8.83
CA SER A 38 5.16 -0.51 9.92
C SER A 38 4.86 0.50 11.04
N HIS A 39 3.97 1.48 10.80
CA HIS A 39 3.69 2.56 11.74
C HIS A 39 2.19 2.91 11.80
N PRO A 40 1.67 3.24 13.00
CA PRO A 40 0.28 3.69 13.18
C PRO A 40 -0.01 5.07 12.56
N ALA A 41 1.04 5.78 12.15
CA ALA A 41 0.94 7.01 11.36
C ALA A 41 0.35 6.79 9.96
N ALA A 42 0.36 5.55 9.45
CA ALA A 42 -0.31 5.18 8.20
C ALA A 42 -1.13 3.91 8.39
N THR A 43 -2.44 4.03 8.27
CA THR A 43 -3.39 2.92 8.38
C THR A 43 -3.72 2.40 6.99
N VAL A 44 -3.57 1.09 6.80
CA VAL A 44 -3.89 0.38 5.55
C VAL A 44 -4.84 -0.76 5.86
N PRO A 45 -5.74 -1.13 4.94
CA PRO A 45 -6.53 -2.34 5.09
C PRO A 45 -5.60 -3.56 5.13
N ALA A 46 -5.87 -4.52 6.00
CA ALA A 46 -5.03 -5.72 6.18
C ALA A 46 -4.94 -6.58 4.92
N SER A 47 -5.92 -6.48 4.02
CA SER A 47 -5.91 -7.15 2.72
C SER A 47 -6.69 -6.36 1.67
N VAL A 48 -6.21 -6.37 0.43
CA VAL A 48 -6.96 -5.91 -0.75
C VAL A 48 -7.12 -7.05 -1.74
N LEU A 49 -8.27 -7.12 -2.42
CA LEU A 49 -8.50 -8.08 -3.49
C LEU A 49 -8.17 -7.43 -4.84
N VAL A 50 -7.22 -7.99 -5.58
CA VAL A 50 -6.98 -7.66 -6.98
C VAL A 50 -7.99 -8.45 -7.83
N PRO A 51 -8.87 -7.79 -8.61
CA PRO A 51 -9.86 -8.49 -9.43
C PRO A 51 -9.22 -9.43 -10.44
N ALA A 52 -9.93 -10.51 -10.81
CA ALA A 52 -9.46 -11.44 -11.84
C ALA A 52 -9.16 -10.72 -13.16
N GLY A 53 -8.06 -11.06 -13.82
CA GLY A 53 -7.62 -10.42 -15.06
C GLY A 53 -6.91 -9.07 -14.88
N GLN A 54 -6.99 -8.44 -13.70
CA GLN A 54 -6.23 -7.24 -13.40
C GLN A 54 -4.83 -7.59 -12.92
N THR A 55 -3.86 -6.76 -13.31
CA THR A 55 -2.51 -6.77 -12.77
C THR A 55 -2.32 -5.69 -11.70
N GLN A 56 -3.32 -4.85 -11.45
CA GLN A 56 -3.18 -3.68 -10.58
C GLN A 56 -4.38 -3.55 -9.65
N ALA A 57 -4.11 -3.23 -8.38
CA ALA A 57 -5.11 -2.81 -7.41
C ALA A 57 -4.67 -1.54 -6.70
N THR A 58 -5.62 -0.63 -6.50
CA THR A 58 -5.41 0.61 -5.78
C THR A 58 -5.87 0.44 -4.33
N VAL A 59 -5.04 0.89 -3.39
CA VAL A 59 -5.31 0.87 -1.95
C VAL A 59 -5.23 2.28 -1.42
N SER A 60 -6.23 2.69 -0.65
CA SER A 60 -6.19 3.92 0.13
C SER A 60 -5.45 3.69 1.44
N ILE A 61 -4.47 4.54 1.71
CA ILE A 61 -3.67 4.59 2.93
C ILE A 61 -4.10 5.85 3.67
N ALA A 62 -4.73 5.69 4.82
CA ALA A 62 -5.07 6.83 5.66
C ALA A 62 -3.83 7.22 6.48
N THR A 63 -3.26 8.41 6.24
CA THR A 63 -2.18 8.92 7.10
C THR A 63 -2.73 9.78 8.21
N GLN A 64 -2.14 9.67 9.40
CA GLN A 64 -2.49 10.49 10.55
C GLN A 64 -1.56 11.71 10.67
N PRO A 65 -2.05 12.81 11.25
CA PRO A 65 -1.21 13.94 11.61
C PRO A 65 -0.10 13.49 12.58
N VAL A 66 1.16 13.69 12.21
CA VAL A 66 2.34 13.36 13.03
C VAL A 66 3.10 14.64 13.32
N ALA A 67 3.59 14.81 14.54
CA ALA A 67 4.37 16.00 14.91
C ALA A 67 5.82 15.97 14.37
N VAL A 68 6.30 14.80 13.92
CA VAL A 68 7.68 14.56 13.50
C VAL A 68 7.67 13.77 12.19
N PRO A 69 8.54 14.09 11.22
CA PRO A 69 8.66 13.32 10.00
C PRO A 69 8.97 11.86 10.30
N THR A 70 8.02 10.98 9.99
CA THR A 70 8.04 9.56 10.32
C THR A 70 8.09 8.75 9.02
N PRO A 71 9.18 8.02 8.76
CA PRO A 71 9.25 7.09 7.63
C PRO A 71 8.41 5.85 7.96
N VAL A 72 7.38 5.62 7.15
CA VAL A 72 6.50 4.47 7.22
C VAL A 72 6.81 3.52 6.05
N THR A 73 6.83 2.23 6.34
CA THR A 73 7.05 1.19 5.34
C THR A 73 5.76 0.41 5.18
N ILE A 74 5.22 0.43 3.97
CA ILE A 74 4.03 -0.36 3.61
C ILE A 74 4.51 -1.60 2.89
N SER A 75 4.12 -2.75 3.40
CA SER A 75 4.47 -4.06 2.86
C SER A 75 3.21 -4.69 2.26
N ALA A 76 3.29 -5.15 1.03
CA ALA A 76 2.27 -5.92 0.34
C ALA A 76 2.80 -7.33 0.07
N ALA A 77 2.11 -8.36 0.55
CA ALA A 77 2.47 -9.75 0.35
C ALA A 77 1.37 -10.50 -0.40
N TYR A 78 1.77 -11.38 -1.31
CA TYR A 78 0.85 -12.22 -2.09
C TYR A 78 1.52 -13.54 -2.44
N ALA A 79 0.85 -14.66 -2.15
CA ALA A 79 1.29 -16.00 -2.53
C ALA A 79 2.78 -16.30 -2.23
N GLY A 80 3.30 -15.77 -1.13
CA GLY A 80 4.72 -15.91 -0.73
C GLY A 80 5.68 -14.86 -1.30
N VAL A 81 5.21 -13.94 -2.15
CA VAL A 81 5.97 -12.80 -2.67
C VAL A 81 5.64 -11.55 -1.85
N THR A 82 6.64 -10.98 -1.18
CA THR A 82 6.50 -9.73 -0.43
C THR A 82 7.20 -8.59 -1.16
N LYS A 83 6.53 -7.44 -1.23
CA LYS A 83 7.07 -6.16 -1.72
C LYS A 83 6.74 -5.07 -0.74
N GLN A 84 7.54 -4.02 -0.76
CA GLN A 84 7.39 -2.93 0.18
C GLN A 84 7.76 -1.61 -0.46
N GLY A 85 7.05 -0.57 -0.04
CA GLY A 85 7.24 0.81 -0.46
C GLY A 85 7.39 1.69 0.77
N GLN A 86 8.21 2.73 0.63
CA GLN A 86 8.43 3.68 1.70
C GLN A 86 7.57 4.91 1.47
N LEU A 87 6.90 5.34 2.54
CA LEU A 87 6.08 6.54 2.63
C LEU A 87 6.70 7.42 3.72
N GLU A 88 6.94 8.70 3.43
CA GLU A 88 7.46 9.65 4.41
C GLU A 88 6.30 10.54 4.88
N VAL A 89 5.81 10.34 6.11
CA VAL A 89 4.74 11.17 6.68
C VAL A 89 5.41 12.34 7.39
N ARG A 90 5.25 13.56 6.87
CA ARG A 90 5.82 14.79 7.47
C ARG A 90 4.71 15.63 8.11
N PRO A 91 4.94 16.26 9.27
CA PRO A 91 3.98 17.19 9.90
C PRO A 91 3.39 18.17 8.90
#